data_AF-A0A9P5BUH8-F1
#
_entry.id   AF-A0A9P5BUH8-F1
#
_cell.length_a   1.000
_cell.length_b   1.000
_cell.length_c   1.000
_cell.angle_alpha   90.00
_cell.angle_beta   90.00
_cell.angle_gamma   90.00
#
_symmetry.space_group_name_H-M   'P 1'
#
loop_
_entity.id
_entity.type
_entity.pdbx_description
1 polymer ?
#
loop_
_entity_poly.entity_id
_entity_poly.type
_entity_poly.pdbx_seq_one_letter_code
_entity_poly.pdbx_strand_id
1 'polypeptide(L)'
;MYYKNVTGHNMDKELLEDVCNWIPTLGLDKTQKEKQAMFVQDLYAILHALWVDDTTPQHGFIRVQITLLLLLSAATATRPGAIVESASAKGSNRALSFKDVELMKVRHLGDSEKSTIIANITLEHVKNKERDGKP
;
A
#
# COMPACT_ATOMS: atom_id res chain seq x y z
N MET A 1 9.65 -7.67 -15.14
CA MET A 1 10.70 -8.68 -14.93
C MET A 1 11.76 -8.46 -15.97
N TYR A 2 13.00 -8.16 -15.58
CA TYR A 2 14.09 -7.78 -16.50
C TYR A 2 14.38 -8.86 -17.54
N TYR A 3 14.46 -10.14 -17.13
CA TYR A 3 14.71 -11.27 -18.04
C TYR A 3 13.75 -11.31 -19.23
N LYS A 4 12.43 -11.29 -18.98
CA LYS A 4 11.41 -11.31 -20.03
C LYS A 4 11.51 -10.12 -21.00
N ASN A 5 11.90 -8.95 -20.51
CA ASN A 5 12.08 -7.77 -21.37
C ASN A 5 13.28 -7.93 -22.31
N VAL A 6 14.31 -8.68 -21.91
CA VAL A 6 15.51 -8.91 -22.71
C VAL A 6 15.35 -10.10 -23.65
N THR A 7 14.73 -11.19 -23.19
CA THR A 7 14.66 -12.45 -23.93
C THR A 7 13.35 -12.65 -24.70
N GLY A 8 12.32 -11.85 -24.43
CA GLY A 8 11.01 -11.98 -25.05
C GLY A 8 10.18 -13.17 -24.55
N HIS A 9 10.73 -14.02 -23.68
CA HIS A 9 10.02 -15.17 -23.10
C HIS A 9 10.23 -15.25 -21.58
N ASN A 10 9.41 -16.05 -20.91
CA ASN A 10 9.59 -16.30 -19.48
C ASN A 10 10.81 -17.21 -19.26
N MET A 11 11.45 -17.07 -18.10
CA MET A 11 12.52 -17.98 -17.70
C MET A 11 11.95 -19.39 -17.52
N ASP A 12 12.72 -20.39 -17.95
CA ASP A 12 12.37 -21.79 -17.71
C ASP A 12 12.30 -22.08 -16.21
N LYS A 13 11.43 -23.01 -15.80
CA LYS A 13 11.21 -23.32 -14.37
C LYS A 13 12.45 -23.95 -13.74
N GLU A 14 13.14 -24.84 -14.42
CA GLU A 14 14.34 -25.49 -13.90
C GLU A 14 15.45 -24.44 -13.70
N LEU A 15 15.62 -23.57 -14.71
CA LEU A 15 16.56 -22.46 -14.62
C LEU A 15 16.20 -21.48 -13.48
N LEU A 16 14.91 -21.24 -13.25
CA LEU A 16 14.45 -20.39 -12.15
C LEU A 16 14.77 -21.03 -10.79
N GLU A 17 14.60 -22.34 -10.64
CA GLU A 17 14.96 -23.07 -9.44
C GLU A 17 16.46 -23.04 -9.19
N ASP A 18 17.28 -23.26 -10.22
CA ASP A 18 18.74 -23.17 -10.13
C ASP A 18 19.20 -21.78 -9.70
N VAL A 19 18.64 -20.72 -10.29
CA VAL A 19 18.92 -19.34 -9.88
C VAL A 19 18.51 -19.10 -8.43
N CYS A 20 17.34 -19.59 -8.00
CA CYS A 20 16.89 -19.49 -6.61
C CYS A 20 17.85 -20.21 -5.65
N ASN A 21 18.39 -21.37 -6.03
CA ASN A 21 19.36 -22.13 -5.25
C ASN A 21 20.75 -21.48 -5.24
N TRP A 22 21.10 -20.75 -6.29
CA TRP A 22 22.37 -20.03 -6.40
C TRP A 22 22.40 -18.71 -5.61
N ILE A 23 21.29 -17.96 -5.57
CA ILE A 23 21.20 -16.65 -4.86
C ILE A 23 21.75 -16.70 -3.41
N PRO A 24 21.45 -17.72 -2.58
CA PRO A 24 22.01 -17.85 -1.24
C PRO A 24 23.54 -17.88 -1.18
N THR A 25 24.22 -18.33 -2.24
CA THR A 25 25.68 -18.44 -2.30
C THR A 25 26.38 -17.10 -2.50
N LEU A 26 25.64 -16.06 -2.93
CA LEU A 26 26.18 -14.73 -3.23
C LEU A 26 26.54 -13.91 -1.98
N GLY A 27 26.38 -14.46 -0.77
CA GLY A 27 26.71 -13.74 0.47
C GLY A 27 25.89 -12.47 0.68
N LEU A 28 24.68 -12.40 0.09
CA LEU A 28 23.82 -11.23 0.18
C LEU A 28 23.44 -10.94 1.64
N ASP A 29 23.30 -9.66 1.94
CA ASP A 29 22.78 -9.19 3.22
C ASP A 29 21.34 -9.68 3.43
N LYS A 30 21.16 -10.57 4.41
CA LYS A 30 19.86 -11.12 4.83
C LYS A 30 19.36 -10.51 6.13
N THR A 31 20.02 -9.46 6.63
CA THR A 31 19.57 -8.78 7.85
C THR A 31 18.17 -8.23 7.65
N GLN A 32 17.32 -8.36 8.67
CA GLN A 32 16.03 -7.71 8.66
C GLN A 32 16.25 -6.20 8.74
N LYS A 33 15.97 -5.51 7.65
CA LYS A 33 15.96 -4.05 7.61
C LYS A 33 14.56 -3.55 7.89
N GLU A 34 14.47 -2.53 8.72
CA GLU A 34 13.24 -1.79 8.89
C GLU A 34 12.89 -1.13 7.56
N LYS A 35 11.89 -1.67 6.88
CA LYS A 35 11.36 -1.06 5.66
C LYS A 35 10.26 -0.10 6.08
N GLN A 36 10.58 1.18 6.11
CA GLN A 36 9.55 2.20 6.26
C GLN A 36 8.62 2.14 5.05
N ALA A 37 7.31 2.12 5.31
CA ALA A 37 6.32 2.03 4.25
C ALA A 37 6.25 3.33 3.43
N MET A 38 6.48 4.47 4.08
CA MET A 38 6.54 5.81 3.50
C MET A 38 7.22 6.77 4.49
N PHE A 39 8.06 7.69 4.01
CA PHE A 39 8.57 8.78 4.84
C PHE A 39 7.52 9.88 5.01
N VAL A 40 7.38 10.44 6.21
CA VAL A 40 6.39 11.49 6.52
C VAL A 40 6.63 12.75 5.68
N GLN A 41 7.90 13.08 5.44
CA GLN A 41 8.31 14.21 4.62
C GLN A 41 7.85 14.07 3.16
N ASP A 42 7.97 12.86 2.61
CA ASP A 42 7.53 12.57 1.25
C ASP A 42 6.01 12.67 1.13
N LEU A 43 5.27 12.13 2.11
CA LEU A 43 3.81 12.27 2.17
C LEU A 43 3.40 13.75 2.23
N TYR A 44 4.06 14.55 3.07
CA TYR A 44 3.80 15.98 3.17
C TYR A 44 4.06 16.69 1.83
N ALA A 45 5.19 16.41 1.18
CA ALA A 45 5.54 17.01 -0.10
C ALA A 45 4.51 16.66 -1.20
N ILE A 46 4.07 15.40 -1.26
CA ILE A 46 3.04 14.94 -2.21
C ILE A 46 1.70 15.66 -1.93
N LEU A 47 1.29 15.74 -0.67
CA LEU A 47 0.05 16.42 -0.30
C LEU A 47 0.13 17.92 -0.57
N HIS A 48 1.27 18.56 -0.30
CA HIS A 48 1.48 19.96 -0.62
C HIS A 48 1.39 20.21 -2.13
N ALA A 49 2.05 19.39 -2.93
CA ALA A 49 1.97 19.49 -4.39
C ALA A 49 0.53 19.32 -4.90
N LEU A 50 -0.23 18.35 -4.36
CA LEU A 50 -1.63 18.11 -4.72
C LEU A 50 -2.55 19.26 -4.28
N TRP A 51 -2.23 19.93 -3.16
CA TRP A 51 -3.13 20.93 -2.57
C TRP A 51 -2.83 22.38 -2.93
N VAL A 52 -1.56 22.70 -3.14
CA VAL A 52 -1.04 24.07 -3.22
C VAL A 52 -0.37 24.33 -4.57
N ASP A 53 0.51 23.43 -5.01
CA ASP A 53 1.37 23.69 -6.18
C ASP A 53 0.74 23.30 -7.53
N ASP A 54 -0.35 22.51 -7.51
CA ASP A 54 -1.03 22.06 -8.73
C ASP A 54 -1.69 23.23 -9.48
N THR A 55 -1.13 23.58 -10.64
CA THR A 55 -1.63 24.63 -11.53
C THR A 55 -2.92 24.24 -12.26
N THR A 56 -3.28 22.96 -12.26
CA THR A 56 -4.45 22.40 -12.95
C THR A 56 -5.24 21.48 -12.03
N PRO A 57 -5.78 22.02 -10.91
CA PRO A 57 -6.35 21.20 -9.86
C PRO A 57 -7.52 20.38 -10.37
N GLN A 58 -7.48 19.08 -10.07
CA GLN A 58 -8.62 18.19 -10.25
C GLN A 58 -9.82 18.66 -9.42
N HIS A 59 -11.02 18.16 -9.76
CA HIS A 59 -12.23 18.44 -9.00
C HIS A 59 -12.02 18.15 -7.50
N GLY A 60 -12.49 19.04 -6.62
CA GLY A 60 -12.19 18.99 -5.18
C GLY A 60 -12.49 17.64 -4.53
N PHE A 61 -13.59 17.00 -4.95
CA PHE A 61 -13.94 15.65 -4.50
C PHE A 61 -12.86 14.60 -4.82
N ILE A 62 -12.30 14.61 -6.03
CA ILE A 62 -11.23 13.68 -6.45
C ILE A 62 -9.98 13.93 -5.62
N ARG A 63 -9.63 15.19 -5.37
CA ARG A 63 -8.46 15.55 -4.52
C ARG A 63 -8.62 15.02 -3.09
N VAL A 64 -9.81 15.15 -2.51
CA VAL A 64 -10.12 14.58 -1.18
C VAL A 64 -10.00 13.06 -1.19
N GLN A 65 -10.52 12.37 -2.21
CA GLN A 65 -10.41 10.92 -2.33
C GLN A 65 -8.95 10.47 -2.44
N ILE A 66 -8.15 11.08 -3.32
CA ILE A 66 -6.73 10.77 -3.47
C ILE A 66 -5.98 11.01 -2.15
N THR A 67 -6.26 12.12 -1.48
CA THR A 67 -5.66 12.45 -0.17
C THR A 67 -5.97 11.38 0.88
N LEU A 68 -7.23 10.95 0.96
CA LEU A 68 -7.65 9.90 1.89
C LEU A 68 -6.90 8.59 1.59
N LEU A 69 -6.80 8.19 0.33
CA LEU A 69 -6.09 6.97 -0.08
C LEU A 69 -4.59 7.02 0.27
N LEU A 70 -3.93 8.17 0.10
CA LEU A 70 -2.54 8.39 0.48
C LEU A 70 -2.35 8.30 1.99
N LEU A 71 -3.22 8.96 2.76
CA LEU A 71 -3.20 8.92 4.23
C LEU A 71 -3.41 7.51 4.76
N LEU A 72 -4.38 6.77 4.20
CA LEU A 72 -4.62 5.37 4.57
C LEU A 72 -3.42 4.48 4.25
N SER A 73 -2.82 4.64 3.06
CA SER A 73 -1.62 3.88 2.67
C SER A 73 -0.46 4.13 3.62
N ALA A 74 -0.24 5.39 4.00
CA ALA A 74 0.83 5.77 4.92
C ALA A 74 0.58 5.27 6.35
N ALA A 75 -0.63 5.49 6.89
CA ALA A 75 -0.98 5.14 8.26
C ALA A 75 -1.04 3.62 8.50
N THR A 76 -1.45 2.85 7.48
CA THR A 76 -1.58 1.39 7.58
C THR A 76 -0.40 0.62 7.02
N ALA A 77 0.60 1.32 6.45
CA ALA A 77 1.73 0.73 5.73
C ALA A 77 1.32 -0.27 4.62
N THR A 78 0.09 -0.15 4.10
CA THR A 78 -0.45 -1.11 3.14
C THR A 78 -0.15 -0.73 1.71
N ARG A 79 -0.06 -1.76 0.86
CA ARG A 79 0.16 -1.57 -0.58
C ARG A 79 -1.07 -0.89 -1.18
N PRO A 80 -0.92 0.02 -2.16
CA PRO A 80 -2.06 0.63 -2.85
C PRO A 80 -3.06 -0.41 -3.37
N GLY A 81 -2.58 -1.56 -3.83
CA GLY A 81 -3.40 -2.67 -4.30
C GLY A 81 -4.30 -3.38 -3.26
N ALA A 82 -4.15 -3.05 -1.96
CA ALA A 82 -5.05 -3.50 -0.90
C ALA A 82 -6.19 -2.50 -0.63
N ILE A 83 -6.04 -1.26 -1.12
CA ILE A 83 -7.01 -0.17 -0.94
C ILE A 83 -7.76 0.08 -2.24
N VAL A 84 -7.04 0.09 -3.37
CA VAL A 84 -7.57 0.25 -4.73
C VAL A 84 -7.36 -1.06 -5.48
N GLU A 85 -8.23 -1.36 -6.45
CA GLU A 85 -8.11 -2.57 -7.26
C GLU A 85 -6.72 -2.67 -7.92
N SER A 86 -5.99 -3.73 -7.56
CA SER A 86 -4.67 -4.00 -8.12
C SER A 86 -4.76 -4.69 -9.49
N ALA A 87 -3.68 -4.63 -10.27
CA ALA A 87 -3.57 -5.39 -11.51
C ALA A 87 -3.76 -6.92 -11.30
N SER A 88 -3.36 -7.46 -10.15
CA SER A 88 -3.59 -8.88 -9.80
C SER A 88 -5.04 -9.22 -9.47
N ALA A 89 -5.90 -8.22 -9.27
CA ALA A 89 -7.32 -8.36 -8.95
C ALA A 89 -8.19 -7.64 -10.00
N LYS A 90 -7.65 -7.36 -11.19
CA LYS A 90 -8.33 -6.55 -12.22
C LYS A 90 -9.70 -7.12 -12.58
N GLY A 91 -10.73 -6.27 -12.54
CA GLY A 91 -12.10 -6.64 -12.86
C GLY A 91 -12.81 -7.47 -11.79
N SER A 92 -12.21 -7.65 -10.61
CA SER A 92 -12.83 -8.34 -9.49
C SER A 92 -13.56 -7.39 -8.54
N ASN A 93 -13.36 -6.09 -8.70
CA ASN A 93 -13.83 -5.03 -7.80
C ASN A 93 -13.42 -5.25 -6.34
N ARG A 94 -12.31 -5.99 -6.11
CA ARG A 94 -11.72 -6.21 -4.79
C ARG A 94 -10.88 -5.00 -4.42
N ALA A 95 -11.52 -4.03 -3.78
CA ALA A 95 -10.95 -2.80 -3.27
C ALA A 95 -11.59 -2.46 -1.92
N LEU A 96 -11.02 -1.50 -1.19
CA LEU A 96 -11.63 -0.97 0.01
C LEU A 96 -13.00 -0.38 -0.35
N SER A 97 -14.03 -0.80 0.38
CA SER A 97 -15.40 -0.34 0.20
C SER A 97 -15.93 0.37 1.45
N PHE A 98 -17.04 1.10 1.31
CA PHE A 98 -17.60 1.86 2.44
C PHE A 98 -17.97 0.99 3.64
N LYS A 99 -18.40 -0.27 3.43
CA LYS A 99 -18.69 -1.22 4.51
C LYS A 99 -17.45 -1.61 5.33
N ASP A 100 -16.25 -1.37 4.80
CA ASP A 100 -14.99 -1.73 5.43
C ASP A 100 -14.41 -0.57 6.27
N VAL A 101 -15.10 0.57 6.31
CA VAL A 101 -14.70 1.77 7.04
C VAL A 101 -15.75 2.09 8.10
N GLU A 102 -15.34 2.03 9.37
CA GLU A 102 -16.18 2.40 10.50
C GLU A 102 -15.63 3.69 11.15
N LEU A 103 -16.49 4.68 11.33
CA LEU A 103 -16.13 5.96 11.95
C LEU A 103 -16.69 6.03 13.38
N MET A 104 -15.81 6.27 14.34
CA MET A 104 -16.14 6.38 15.75
C MET A 104 -15.76 7.76 16.27
N LYS A 105 -16.68 8.45 16.95
CA LYS A 105 -16.36 9.68 17.68
C LYS A 105 -16.03 9.33 19.12
N VAL A 106 -14.79 9.55 19.53
CA VAL A 106 -14.32 9.34 20.89
C VAL A 106 -14.16 10.68 21.59
N ARG A 107 -14.83 10.87 22.72
CA ARG A 107 -14.69 12.09 23.52
C ARG A 107 -13.38 12.06 24.29
N HIS A 108 -12.75 13.22 24.42
CA HIS A 108 -11.54 13.33 25.22
C HIS A 108 -11.89 13.22 26.71
N LEU A 109 -11.18 12.36 27.46
CA LEU A 109 -11.52 12.06 28.85
C LEU A 109 -11.37 13.27 29.80
N GLY A 110 -10.46 14.19 29.49
CA GLY A 110 -10.19 15.39 30.31
C GLY A 110 -10.82 16.70 29.80
N ASP A 111 -11.50 16.68 28.64
CA ASP A 111 -12.07 17.89 28.04
C ASP A 111 -13.30 17.51 27.22
N SER A 112 -14.50 17.82 27.75
CA SER A 112 -15.77 17.42 27.15
C SER A 112 -16.05 18.09 25.81
N GLU A 113 -15.41 19.22 25.53
CA GLU A 113 -15.55 19.96 24.27
C GLU A 113 -14.67 19.37 23.16
N LYS A 114 -13.65 18.57 23.53
CA LYS A 114 -12.77 17.92 22.57
C LYS A 114 -13.25 16.52 22.24
N SER A 115 -13.18 16.19 20.96
CA SER A 115 -13.46 14.85 20.47
C SER A 115 -12.53 14.50 19.31
N THR A 116 -12.17 13.24 19.22
CA THR A 116 -11.38 12.68 18.12
C THR A 116 -12.26 11.75 17.30
N ILE A 117 -12.19 11.87 15.98
CA ILE A 117 -12.79 10.89 15.08
C ILE A 117 -11.73 9.84 14.78
N ILE A 118 -12.08 8.59 15.04
CA ILE A 118 -11.25 7.42 14.72
C ILE A 118 -11.89 6.73 13.53
N ALA A 119 -11.09 6.40 12.53
CA ALA A 119 -11.49 5.54 11.43
C ALA A 119 -10.89 4.15 11.64
N ASN A 120 -11.75 3.16 11.82
CA ASN A 120 -11.37 1.74 11.84
C ASN A 120 -11.50 1.19 10.42
N ILE A 121 -10.41 0.65 9.89
CA ILE A 121 -10.28 0.28 8.47
C ILE A 121 -10.00 -1.22 8.37
N THR A 122 -10.92 -1.96 7.77
CA THR A 122 -10.77 -3.39 7.55
C THR A 122 -10.17 -3.65 6.18
N LEU A 123 -8.92 -4.11 6.14
CA LEU A 123 -8.23 -4.44 4.89
C LEU A 123 -8.37 -5.96 4.60
N GLU A 124 -9.39 -6.31 3.84
CA GLU A 124 -9.65 -7.71 3.45
C GLU A 124 -8.68 -8.21 2.37
N HIS A 125 -8.21 -7.33 1.48
CA HIS A 125 -7.47 -7.70 0.27
C HIS A 125 -5.94 -7.58 0.40
N VAL A 126 -5.41 -7.66 1.61
CA VAL A 126 -3.96 -7.66 1.84
C VAL A 126 -3.36 -8.95 1.28
N LYS A 127 -2.46 -8.81 0.30
CA LYS A 127 -1.71 -9.91 -0.29
C LYS A 127 -0.97 -10.70 0.81
N ASN A 128 -1.13 -12.04 0.80
CA ASN A 128 -0.56 -13.03 1.74
C ASN A 128 -1.39 -13.39 2.98
N LYS A 129 -2.69 -13.07 3.07
CA LYS A 129 -3.53 -13.60 4.17
C LYS A 129 -3.62 -15.14 4.21
N GLU A 130 -3.35 -15.84 3.11
CA GLU A 130 -3.55 -17.31 2.98
C GLU A 130 -2.26 -18.12 2.75
N ARG A 131 -1.07 -17.53 2.84
CA ARG A 131 0.16 -18.34 2.79
C ARG A 131 0.63 -18.60 4.20
N ASP A 132 0.05 -19.63 4.81
CA ASP A 132 0.77 -20.40 5.83
C ASP A 132 2.20 -20.60 5.33
N GLY A 133 3.16 -20.12 6.10
CA GLY A 133 4.56 -20.03 5.75
C GLY A 133 5.21 -21.39 5.53
N LYS A 134 4.88 -22.05 4.44
CA LYS A 134 5.72 -23.09 3.84
C LYS A 134 6.30 -22.55 2.53
N PRO A 135 7.60 -22.79 2.30
CA PRO A 135 8.30 -22.34 1.11
C PRO A 135 7.59 -22.79 -0.17
#